data_AF-A0A2D5RQQ1-F1
#
_entry.id   AF-A0A2D5RQQ1-F1
#
_cell.length_a   1.000
_cell.length_b   1.000
_cell.length_c   1.000
_cell.angle_alpha   90.00
_cell.angle_beta   90.00
_cell.angle_gamma   90.00
#
_symmetry.space_group_name_H-M   'P 1'
#
loop_
_entity.id
_entity.type
_entity.pdbx_description
1 polymer ?
#
loop_
_entity_poly.entity_id
_entity_poly.type
_entity_poly.pdbx_seq_one_letter_code
_entity_poly.pdbx_strand_id
1 'polypeptide(L)'
;MAVLKTVARRTVKLLLGLFLLVTALYLILLVINWQDAKPNADSLHMQSLLQQDAIPAEQNGYHYYLAHNAKNELLLSGPLEELYRQCNEAEACKASLNAETDLAAQVAEQHQLMAFYRQLLQYPQWQEPPPTIQSIPAYQGLLHGQRLFLWQTWLEAQNGNIEQVNAALQADYQFWHTVLTNSNSLITKMVSSGALKHHFQFAPDIIKQLPKEQRPAAVPAAWASALSDKALSLELVMAGEWHYGSDIIYSAWKDIPPSEAGDSSVSEMLLVWLSRPLWLPEDTKNIRATQLLQLQQDEAHQPASATWYSWLRNPVGKLFMATGTVTYTDYQQRLLKLEQQRQDVLQNLS
;
A
#
# COMPACT_ATOMS: atom_id res chain seq x y z
N MET A 1 -46.69 16.13 51.78
CA MET A 1 -46.62 17.12 50.68
C MET A 1 -45.43 18.10 50.79
N ALA A 2 -45.16 18.72 51.95
CA ALA A 2 -44.05 19.68 52.10
C ALA A 2 -42.65 19.10 51.86
N VAL A 3 -42.37 17.89 52.38
CA VAL A 3 -41.08 17.19 52.18
C VAL A 3 -40.82 16.89 50.69
N LEU A 4 -41.85 16.40 49.99
CA LEU A 4 -41.78 16.10 48.55
C LEU A 4 -41.44 17.36 47.72
N LYS A 5 -42.03 18.51 48.06
CA LYS A 5 -41.76 19.79 47.39
C LYS A 5 -40.33 20.29 47.64
N THR A 6 -39.81 20.09 48.85
CA THR A 6 -38.43 20.46 49.20
C THR A 6 -37.40 19.57 48.49
N VAL A 7 -37.65 18.25 48.44
CA VAL A 7 -36.79 17.30 47.71
C VAL A 7 -36.79 17.63 46.22
N ALA A 8 -37.97 17.78 45.60
CA ALA A 8 -38.09 18.15 44.19
C ALA A 8 -37.33 19.44 43.85
N ARG A 9 -37.44 20.48 44.70
CA ARG A 9 -36.73 21.76 44.49
C ARG A 9 -35.21 21.62 44.58
N ARG A 10 -34.71 20.78 45.49
CA ARG A 10 -33.26 20.50 45.61
C ARG A 10 -32.76 19.70 44.42
N THR A 11 -33.50 18.69 43.98
CA THR A 11 -33.18 17.90 42.78
C THR A 11 -33.10 18.77 41.53
N VAL A 12 -34.09 19.65 41.31
CA VAL A 12 -34.07 20.57 40.15
C VAL A 12 -32.86 21.50 40.17
N LYS A 13 -32.50 22.07 41.33
CA LYS A 13 -31.30 22.92 41.46
C LYS A 13 -30.01 22.15 41.17
N LEU A 14 -29.91 20.91 41.64
CA LEU A 14 -28.75 20.05 41.40
C LEU A 14 -28.63 19.73 39.90
N LEU A 15 -29.73 19.33 39.26
CA LEU A 15 -29.75 19.05 37.82
C LEU A 15 -29.39 20.29 36.99
N LEU A 16 -29.91 21.46 37.35
CA LEU A 16 -29.56 22.73 36.70
C LEU A 16 -28.08 23.08 36.88
N GLY A 17 -27.54 22.92 38.10
CA GLY A 17 -26.13 23.15 38.38
C GLY A 17 -25.21 22.22 37.57
N LEU A 18 -25.55 20.94 37.47
CA LEU A 18 -24.83 19.98 36.65
C LEU A 18 -24.88 20.33 35.16
N PHE A 19 -26.06 20.72 34.66
CA PHE A 19 -26.23 21.14 33.27
C PHE A 19 -25.38 22.37 32.93
N LEU A 20 -25.37 23.38 33.80
CA LEU A 20 -24.54 24.58 33.63
C LEU A 20 -23.05 24.24 33.66
N LEU A 21 -22.63 23.34 34.56
CA LEU A 21 -21.23 22.89 34.63
C LEU A 21 -20.81 22.18 33.33
N VAL A 22 -21.61 21.23 32.83
CA VAL A 22 -21.34 20.53 31.57
C VAL A 22 -21.27 21.53 30.40
N THR A 23 -22.19 22.48 30.37
CA THR A 23 -22.20 23.54 29.34
C THR A 23 -20.93 24.38 29.41
N ALA A 24 -20.51 24.82 30.60
CA ALA A 24 -19.29 25.60 30.79
C ALA A 24 -18.03 24.81 30.36
N LEU A 25 -17.94 23.53 30.73
CA LEU A 25 -16.83 22.66 30.32
C LEU A 25 -16.78 22.48 28.80
N TYR A 26 -17.94 22.29 28.16
CA TYR A 26 -18.01 22.20 26.71
C TYR A 26 -17.60 23.50 26.01
N LEU A 27 -18.03 24.66 26.53
CA LEU A 27 -17.58 25.96 26.01
C LEU A 27 -16.06 26.15 26.15
N ILE A 28 -15.46 25.69 27.25
CA ILE A 28 -14.01 25.70 27.42
C ILE A 28 -13.34 24.82 26.36
N LEU A 29 -13.87 23.62 26.09
CA LEU A 29 -13.37 22.75 25.02
C LEU A 29 -13.48 23.43 23.65
N LEU A 30 -14.58 24.13 23.36
CA LEU A 30 -14.74 24.89 22.12
C LEU A 30 -13.69 26.01 22.00
N VAL A 31 -13.40 26.72 23.09
CA VAL A 31 -12.36 27.76 23.08
C VAL A 31 -10.97 27.15 22.82
N ILE A 32 -10.64 26.01 23.45
CA ILE A 32 -9.37 25.29 23.23
C ILE A 32 -9.25 24.81 21.77
N ASN A 33 -10.36 24.41 21.15
CA ASN A 33 -10.43 23.86 19.80
C ASN A 33 -10.96 24.86 18.76
N TRP A 34 -10.93 26.17 19.06
CA TRP A 34 -11.47 27.17 18.15
C TRP A 34 -10.64 27.31 16.86
N GLN A 35 -9.33 27.07 16.96
CA GLN A 35 -8.39 27.21 15.86
C GLN A 35 -7.59 25.92 15.65
N ASP A 36 -7.61 25.45 14.40
CA ASP A 36 -6.79 24.34 13.95
C ASP A 36 -5.28 24.71 13.97
N ALA A 37 -4.43 23.68 14.00
CA ALA A 37 -2.99 23.85 13.89
C ALA A 37 -2.59 24.28 12.47
N LYS A 38 -1.34 24.75 12.33
CA LYS A 38 -0.67 24.79 11.04
C LYS A 38 0.01 23.44 10.78
N PRO A 39 0.31 23.08 9.52
CA PRO A 39 1.15 21.92 9.22
C PRO A 39 2.48 22.00 9.98
N ASN A 40 2.85 20.91 10.64
CA ASN A 40 4.17 20.76 11.28
C ASN A 40 5.22 20.28 10.27
N ALA A 41 6.48 20.14 10.70
CA ALA A 41 7.58 19.70 9.84
C ALA A 41 7.31 18.31 9.23
N ASP A 42 6.77 17.38 10.01
CA ASP A 42 6.49 16.01 9.58
C ASP A 42 5.40 15.96 8.50
N SER A 43 4.31 16.72 8.66
CA SER A 43 3.26 16.86 7.65
C SER A 43 3.78 17.51 6.37
N LEU A 44 4.61 18.56 6.49
CA LEU A 44 5.24 19.20 5.33
C LEU A 44 6.19 18.25 4.60
N HIS A 45 6.93 17.42 5.34
CA HIS A 45 7.77 16.37 4.78
C HIS A 45 6.94 15.35 3.99
N MET A 46 5.88 14.79 4.59
CA MET A 46 4.96 13.87 3.91
C MET A 46 4.34 14.48 2.65
N GLN A 47 3.95 15.75 2.72
CA GLN A 47 3.44 16.47 1.57
C GLN A 47 4.48 16.59 0.45
N SER A 48 5.73 16.91 0.78
CA SER A 48 6.82 17.05 -0.19
C SER A 48 7.12 15.75 -0.94
N LEU A 49 7.01 14.60 -0.26
CA LEU A 49 7.24 13.28 -0.87
C LEU A 49 6.20 12.93 -1.95
N LEU A 50 4.98 13.45 -1.81
CA LEU A 50 3.88 13.26 -2.77
C LEU A 50 3.85 14.34 -3.86
N GLN A 51 4.57 15.46 -3.69
CA GLN A 51 4.69 16.52 -4.69
C GLN A 51 5.74 16.15 -5.75
N GLN A 52 5.43 15.11 -6.52
CA GLN A 52 6.23 14.72 -7.67
C GLN A 52 5.73 15.41 -8.93
N ASP A 53 6.65 15.77 -9.83
CA ASP A 53 6.28 16.28 -11.15
C ASP A 53 5.40 15.25 -11.87
N ALA A 54 4.36 15.75 -12.54
CA ALA A 54 3.49 14.89 -13.33
C ALA A 54 4.28 14.32 -14.51
N ILE A 55 4.29 13.00 -14.66
CA ILE A 55 4.87 12.36 -15.84
C ILE A 55 3.84 12.27 -16.97
N PRO A 56 4.26 12.37 -18.24
CA PRO A 56 3.35 12.18 -19.37
C PRO A 56 2.69 10.79 -19.35
N ALA A 57 1.41 10.72 -19.73
CA ALA A 57 0.62 9.49 -19.64
C ALA A 57 1.21 8.35 -20.49
N GLU A 58 1.80 8.68 -21.63
CA GLU A 58 2.49 7.76 -22.53
C GLU A 58 3.79 7.18 -21.96
N GLN A 59 4.31 7.75 -20.87
CA GLN A 59 5.50 7.27 -20.16
C GLN A 59 5.14 6.54 -18.86
N ASN A 60 3.89 6.61 -18.41
CA ASN A 60 3.43 6.05 -17.13
C ASN A 60 2.69 4.71 -17.31
N GLY A 61 3.34 3.62 -16.92
CA GLY A 61 2.72 2.29 -16.97
C GLY A 61 1.45 2.15 -16.11
N TYR A 62 1.30 2.98 -15.08
CA TYR A 62 0.14 2.90 -14.18
C TYR A 62 -1.18 3.25 -14.88
N HIS A 63 -1.19 4.24 -15.78
CA HIS A 63 -2.40 4.59 -16.53
C HIS A 63 -2.82 3.47 -17.47
N TYR A 64 -1.86 2.84 -18.15
CA TYR A 64 -2.14 1.69 -19.00
C TYR A 64 -2.65 0.50 -18.18
N TYR A 65 -2.05 0.23 -17.02
CA TYR A 65 -2.52 -0.78 -16.08
C TYR A 65 -3.97 -0.55 -15.64
N LEU A 66 -4.30 0.64 -15.14
CA LEU A 66 -5.65 0.96 -14.67
C LEU A 66 -6.72 0.81 -15.77
N ALA A 67 -6.40 1.17 -17.01
CA ALA A 67 -7.33 1.04 -18.12
C ALA A 67 -7.66 -0.44 -18.48
N HIS A 68 -6.91 -1.40 -17.94
CA HIS A 68 -6.98 -2.80 -18.34
C HIS A 68 -7.19 -3.78 -17.18
N ASN A 69 -6.81 -3.42 -15.95
CA ASN A 69 -6.67 -4.34 -14.81
C ASN A 69 -7.90 -5.20 -14.45
N ALA A 70 -9.12 -4.76 -14.79
CA ALA A 70 -10.36 -5.45 -14.47
C ALA A 70 -10.85 -6.39 -15.60
N LYS A 71 -10.08 -6.58 -16.67
CA LYS A 71 -10.46 -7.46 -17.78
C LYS A 71 -10.16 -8.93 -17.45
N ASN A 72 -11.17 -9.79 -17.47
CA ASN A 72 -11.02 -11.23 -17.22
C ASN A 72 -10.06 -11.91 -18.21
N GLU A 73 -9.95 -11.39 -19.43
CA GLU A 73 -8.99 -11.81 -20.48
C GLU A 73 -7.52 -11.67 -20.06
N LEU A 74 -7.25 -10.97 -18.95
CA LEU A 74 -5.90 -10.83 -18.38
C LEU A 74 -5.63 -11.82 -17.26
N LEU A 75 -6.48 -12.83 -17.09
CA LEU A 75 -6.26 -13.90 -16.12
C LEU A 75 -5.79 -15.16 -16.85
N LEU A 76 -4.89 -15.92 -16.21
CA LEU A 76 -4.62 -17.29 -16.64
C LEU A 76 -5.92 -18.10 -16.57
N SER A 77 -6.08 -19.01 -17.52
CA SER A 77 -7.26 -19.87 -17.61
C SER A 77 -6.88 -21.31 -17.92
N GLY A 78 -7.72 -22.25 -17.52
CA GLY A 78 -7.57 -23.66 -17.89
C GLY A 78 -6.33 -24.31 -17.26
N PRO A 79 -5.56 -25.13 -18.02
CA PRO A 79 -4.38 -25.82 -17.48
C PRO A 79 -3.34 -24.90 -16.84
N LEU A 80 -3.15 -23.70 -17.40
CA LEU A 80 -2.18 -22.74 -16.89
C LEU A 80 -2.57 -22.13 -15.54
N GLU A 81 -3.86 -22.04 -15.23
CA GLU A 81 -4.32 -21.59 -13.91
C GLU A 81 -4.02 -22.65 -12.84
N GLU A 82 -4.20 -23.93 -13.18
CA GLU A 82 -3.84 -25.04 -12.28
C GLU A 82 -2.32 -25.12 -12.09
N LEU A 83 -1.54 -24.99 -13.18
CA LEU A 83 -0.09 -24.91 -13.11
C LEU A 83 0.36 -23.73 -12.23
N TYR A 84 -0.28 -22.56 -12.35
CA TYR A 84 0.03 -21.40 -11.53
C TYR A 84 -0.14 -21.70 -10.03
N ARG A 85 -1.25 -22.35 -9.65
CA ARG A 85 -1.50 -22.75 -8.26
C ARG A 85 -0.47 -23.75 -7.74
N GLN A 86 -0.04 -24.71 -8.57
CA GLN A 86 0.97 -25.71 -8.21
C GLN A 86 2.37 -25.08 -8.10
N CYS A 87 2.63 -24.02 -8.87
CA CYS A 87 3.86 -23.24 -8.89
C CYS A 87 4.02 -22.21 -7.75
N ASN A 88 3.32 -22.36 -6.63
CA ASN A 88 3.46 -21.48 -5.47
C ASN A 88 4.81 -21.64 -4.74
N GLU A 89 5.45 -22.82 -4.84
CA GLU A 89 6.79 -23.08 -4.32
C GLU A 89 7.78 -23.37 -5.47
N ALA A 90 9.02 -22.87 -5.36
CA ALA A 90 9.99 -22.89 -6.45
C ALA A 90 10.35 -24.33 -6.92
N GLU A 91 10.63 -25.25 -5.98
CA GLU A 91 10.99 -26.63 -6.32
C GLU A 91 9.84 -27.42 -6.95
N ALA A 92 8.62 -27.26 -6.42
CA ALA A 92 7.41 -27.86 -6.98
C ALA A 92 7.10 -27.32 -8.39
N CYS A 93 7.40 -26.04 -8.64
CA CYS A 93 7.15 -25.42 -9.92
C CYS A 93 8.02 -26.02 -11.04
N LYS A 94 9.31 -26.26 -10.79
CA LYS A 94 10.21 -26.87 -11.78
C LYS A 94 9.74 -28.25 -12.23
N ALA A 95 9.34 -29.11 -11.28
CA ALA A 95 8.84 -30.44 -11.60
C ALA A 95 7.55 -30.37 -12.44
N SER A 96 6.63 -29.47 -12.06
CA SER A 96 5.37 -29.27 -12.77
C SER A 96 5.58 -28.74 -14.19
N LEU A 97 6.52 -27.81 -14.39
CA LEU A 97 6.86 -27.29 -15.71
C LEU A 97 7.48 -28.32 -16.65
N ASN A 98 8.34 -29.19 -16.13
CA ASN A 98 8.93 -30.25 -16.93
C ASN A 98 7.93 -31.36 -17.28
N ALA A 99 6.87 -31.52 -16.49
CA ALA A 99 5.80 -32.50 -16.72
C ALA A 99 4.74 -32.01 -17.73
N GLU A 100 4.66 -30.69 -17.96
CA GLU A 100 3.68 -30.09 -18.87
C GLU A 100 4.16 -30.18 -20.32
N THR A 101 3.55 -31.09 -21.09
CA THR A 101 3.95 -31.36 -22.48
C THR A 101 3.46 -30.31 -23.47
N ASP A 102 2.37 -29.60 -23.15
CA ASP A 102 1.72 -28.67 -24.06
C ASP A 102 1.98 -27.20 -23.68
N LEU A 103 2.96 -26.94 -22.80
CA LEU A 103 3.24 -25.61 -22.25
C LEU A 103 3.39 -24.54 -23.34
N ALA A 104 4.12 -24.84 -24.42
CA ALA A 104 4.35 -23.90 -25.51
C ALA A 104 3.05 -23.52 -26.24
N ALA A 105 2.16 -24.49 -26.49
CA ALA A 105 0.87 -24.23 -27.12
C ALA A 105 -0.04 -23.42 -26.17
N GLN A 106 -0.11 -23.82 -24.90
CA GLN A 106 -0.91 -23.14 -23.89
C GLN A 106 -0.46 -21.69 -23.65
N VAL A 107 0.85 -21.43 -23.60
CA VAL A 107 1.39 -20.07 -23.48
C VAL A 107 1.06 -19.23 -24.72
N ALA A 108 1.12 -19.81 -25.91
CA ALA A 108 0.78 -19.13 -27.16
C ALA A 108 -0.71 -18.73 -27.25
N GLU A 109 -1.61 -19.52 -26.65
CA GLU A 109 -3.04 -19.22 -26.61
C GLU A 109 -3.36 -17.96 -25.78
N GLN A 110 -2.56 -17.67 -24.74
CA GLN A 110 -2.73 -16.53 -23.82
C GLN A 110 -2.19 -15.19 -24.39
N HIS A 111 -2.41 -14.95 -25.67
CA HIS A 111 -1.85 -13.81 -26.41
C HIS A 111 -2.23 -12.44 -25.84
N GLN A 112 -3.47 -12.26 -25.35
CA GLN A 112 -3.93 -10.98 -24.79
C GLN A 112 -3.19 -10.63 -23.48
N LEU A 113 -3.06 -11.59 -22.57
CA LEU A 113 -2.32 -11.44 -21.31
C LEU A 113 -0.84 -11.16 -21.57
N MET A 114 -0.21 -11.91 -22.49
CA MET A 114 1.19 -11.70 -22.88
C MET A 114 1.40 -10.31 -23.50
N ALA A 115 0.51 -9.88 -24.41
CA ALA A 115 0.59 -8.56 -25.03
C ALA A 115 0.42 -7.43 -24.02
N PHE A 116 -0.54 -7.58 -23.09
CA PHE A 116 -0.74 -6.65 -21.99
C PHE A 116 0.51 -6.49 -21.14
N TYR A 117 1.10 -7.61 -20.71
CA TYR A 117 2.28 -7.57 -19.85
C TYR A 117 3.51 -7.02 -20.59
N ARG A 118 3.77 -7.46 -21.82
CA ARG A 118 4.88 -6.93 -22.63
C ARG A 118 4.75 -5.43 -22.88
N GLN A 119 3.54 -4.93 -23.07
CA GLN A 119 3.30 -3.49 -23.19
C GLN A 119 3.64 -2.75 -21.90
N LEU A 120 3.35 -3.33 -20.72
CA LEU A 120 3.72 -2.74 -19.43
C LEU A 120 5.24 -2.65 -19.24
N LEU A 121 5.99 -3.67 -19.66
CA LEU A 121 7.46 -3.69 -19.57
C LEU A 121 8.13 -2.57 -20.39
N GLN A 122 7.42 -1.96 -21.34
CA GLN A 122 7.94 -0.88 -22.19
C GLN A 122 7.89 0.50 -21.52
N TYR A 123 7.07 0.66 -20.47
CA TYR A 123 6.93 1.96 -19.83
C TYR A 123 8.13 2.26 -18.92
N PRO A 124 8.81 3.41 -19.10
CA PRO A 124 10.00 3.75 -18.34
C PRO A 124 9.69 4.20 -16.91
N GLN A 125 8.44 4.56 -16.61
CA GLN A 125 8.04 5.16 -15.35
C GLN A 125 6.75 4.53 -14.82
N TRP A 126 6.58 4.63 -13.51
CA TRP A 126 5.39 4.21 -12.78
C TRP A 126 5.09 5.27 -11.72
N GLN A 127 3.98 5.98 -11.87
CA GLN A 127 3.53 6.99 -10.90
C GLN A 127 2.05 6.78 -10.60
N GLU A 128 1.76 6.46 -9.34
CA GLU A 128 0.41 6.30 -8.82
C GLU A 128 -0.09 7.64 -8.28
N PRO A 129 -1.38 7.99 -8.46
CA PRO A 129 -1.98 9.04 -7.67
C PRO A 129 -1.92 8.63 -6.18
N PRO A 130 -1.94 9.61 -5.25
CA PRO A 130 -2.08 9.29 -3.85
C PRO A 130 -3.28 8.35 -3.60
N PRO A 131 -3.14 7.33 -2.75
CA PRO A 131 -4.20 6.36 -2.52
C PRO A 131 -5.46 7.04 -1.96
N THR A 132 -6.62 6.65 -2.47
CA THR A 132 -7.94 7.13 -2.03
C THR A 132 -8.84 5.94 -1.67
N ILE A 133 -10.02 6.19 -1.08
CA ILE A 133 -11.01 5.13 -0.77
C ILE A 133 -11.50 4.41 -2.04
N GLN A 134 -11.42 5.07 -3.20
CA GLN A 134 -12.01 4.58 -4.44
C GLN A 134 -11.18 3.43 -5.00
N SER A 135 -11.78 2.22 -4.93
CA SER A 135 -11.36 0.93 -5.50
C SER A 135 -9.86 0.61 -5.49
N ILE A 136 -9.46 -0.33 -4.64
CA ILE A 136 -8.14 -0.99 -4.71
C ILE A 136 -8.00 -1.65 -6.09
N PRO A 137 -6.94 -1.35 -6.88
CA PRO A 137 -6.74 -1.95 -8.19
C PRO A 137 -6.62 -3.48 -8.15
N ALA A 138 -7.08 -4.14 -9.21
CA ALA A 138 -6.97 -5.60 -9.35
C ALA A 138 -5.59 -6.03 -9.86
N TYR A 139 -4.73 -6.52 -8.96
CA TYR A 139 -3.34 -6.90 -9.31
C TYR A 139 -3.19 -8.30 -9.94
N GLN A 140 -4.25 -9.10 -9.99
CA GLN A 140 -4.18 -10.49 -10.47
C GLN A 140 -3.65 -10.57 -11.91
N GLY A 141 -4.16 -9.72 -12.81
CA GLY A 141 -3.70 -9.73 -14.20
C GLY A 141 -2.22 -9.36 -14.36
N LEU A 142 -1.69 -8.51 -13.48
CA LEU A 142 -0.27 -8.14 -13.49
C LEU A 142 0.62 -9.33 -13.07
N LEU A 143 0.22 -10.06 -12.02
CA LEU A 143 0.95 -11.23 -11.51
C LEU A 143 0.83 -12.43 -12.47
N HIS A 144 -0.35 -12.65 -13.04
CA HIS A 144 -0.58 -13.66 -14.08
C HIS A 144 0.25 -13.36 -15.33
N GLY A 145 0.32 -12.09 -15.74
CA GLY A 145 1.16 -11.64 -16.85
C GLY A 145 2.64 -11.90 -16.62
N GLN A 146 3.16 -11.54 -15.44
CA GLN A 146 4.53 -11.87 -15.04
C GLN A 146 4.79 -13.37 -15.13
N ARG A 147 3.89 -14.19 -14.57
CA ARG A 147 4.08 -15.64 -14.57
C ARG A 147 4.16 -16.20 -16.00
N LEU A 148 3.19 -15.83 -16.85
CA LEU A 148 3.15 -16.28 -18.24
C LEU A 148 4.43 -15.86 -18.99
N PHE A 149 4.90 -14.63 -18.75
CA PHE A 149 6.14 -14.11 -19.32
C PHE A 149 7.38 -14.89 -18.89
N LEU A 150 7.48 -15.27 -17.61
CA LEU A 150 8.57 -16.10 -17.12
C LEU A 150 8.51 -17.54 -17.66
N TRP A 151 7.32 -18.11 -17.87
CA TRP A 151 7.17 -19.41 -18.54
C TRP A 151 7.54 -19.36 -20.02
N GLN A 152 7.22 -18.29 -20.74
CA GLN A 152 7.76 -18.09 -22.09
C GLN A 152 9.29 -18.05 -22.05
N THR A 153 9.87 -17.34 -21.08
CA THR A 153 11.33 -17.22 -20.92
C THR A 153 11.97 -18.58 -20.60
N TRP A 154 11.29 -19.43 -19.84
CA TRP A 154 11.70 -20.81 -19.60
C TRP A 154 11.78 -21.61 -20.92
N LEU A 155 10.77 -21.50 -21.78
CA LEU A 155 10.78 -22.15 -23.10
C LEU A 155 11.91 -21.63 -24.00
N GLU A 156 12.17 -20.32 -24.00
CA GLU A 156 13.32 -19.73 -24.72
C GLU A 156 14.65 -20.32 -24.23
N ALA A 157 14.79 -20.51 -22.91
CA ALA A 157 15.98 -21.11 -22.33
C ALA A 157 16.16 -22.58 -22.74
N GLN A 158 15.08 -23.36 -22.81
CA GLN A 158 15.12 -24.74 -23.34
C GLN A 158 15.54 -24.79 -24.81
N ASN A 159 15.18 -23.77 -25.59
CA ASN A 159 15.56 -23.63 -27.00
C ASN A 159 16.99 -23.08 -27.20
N GLY A 160 17.70 -22.72 -26.12
CA GLY A 160 19.05 -22.15 -26.20
C GLY A 160 19.11 -20.67 -26.59
N ASN A 161 17.99 -19.94 -26.50
CA ASN A 161 17.87 -18.55 -26.94
C ASN A 161 18.38 -17.57 -25.85
N ILE A 162 19.69 -17.51 -25.65
CA ILE A 162 20.36 -16.76 -24.57
C ILE A 162 19.97 -15.28 -24.57
N GLU A 163 19.99 -14.63 -25.73
CA GLU A 163 19.71 -13.19 -25.85
C GLU A 163 18.29 -12.86 -25.40
N GLN A 164 17.33 -13.71 -25.77
CA GLN A 164 15.92 -13.57 -25.41
C GLN A 164 15.73 -13.80 -23.91
N VAL A 165 16.42 -14.78 -23.32
CA VAL A 165 16.40 -15.03 -21.87
C VAL A 165 16.94 -13.82 -21.10
N ASN A 166 18.12 -13.32 -21.49
CA ASN A 166 18.72 -12.16 -20.84
C ASN A 166 17.80 -10.93 -20.92
N ALA A 167 17.33 -10.61 -22.14
CA ALA A 167 16.47 -9.45 -22.37
C ALA A 167 15.16 -9.54 -21.58
N ALA A 168 14.54 -10.72 -21.51
CA ALA A 168 13.30 -10.93 -20.78
C ALA A 168 13.49 -10.74 -19.27
N LEU A 169 14.50 -11.40 -18.68
CA LEU A 169 14.79 -11.26 -17.26
C LEU A 169 15.19 -9.82 -16.89
N GLN A 170 15.97 -9.16 -17.75
CA GLN A 170 16.33 -7.75 -17.56
C GLN A 170 15.09 -6.84 -17.56
N ALA A 171 14.17 -7.01 -18.52
CA ALA A 171 12.96 -6.22 -18.62
C ALA A 171 12.02 -6.44 -17.42
N ASP A 172 11.82 -7.70 -17.02
CA ASP A 172 10.98 -8.04 -15.86
C ASP A 172 11.51 -7.41 -14.56
N TYR A 173 12.82 -7.53 -14.33
CA TYR A 173 13.48 -6.91 -13.18
C TYR A 173 13.33 -5.38 -13.20
N GLN A 174 13.62 -4.74 -14.33
CA GLN A 174 13.55 -3.27 -14.46
C GLN A 174 12.13 -2.75 -14.20
N PHE A 175 11.12 -3.41 -14.76
CA PHE A 175 9.73 -3.03 -14.53
C PHE A 175 9.38 -3.09 -13.06
N TRP A 176 9.58 -4.24 -12.39
CA TRP A 176 9.19 -4.39 -11.00
C TRP A 176 10.05 -3.59 -10.03
N HIS A 177 11.33 -3.36 -10.34
CA HIS A 177 12.16 -2.43 -9.60
C HIS A 177 11.62 -1.00 -9.69
N THR A 178 11.14 -0.57 -10.86
CA THR A 178 10.53 0.76 -11.08
C THR A 178 9.23 0.90 -10.30
N VAL A 179 8.35 -0.10 -10.34
CA VAL A 179 7.11 -0.13 -9.55
C VAL A 179 7.45 -0.06 -8.06
N LEU A 180 8.34 -0.92 -7.57
CA LEU A 180 8.77 -0.96 -6.16
C LEU A 180 9.34 0.38 -5.71
N THR A 181 10.15 1.04 -6.54
CA THR A 181 10.83 2.29 -6.17
C THR A 181 9.85 3.47 -6.07
N ASN A 182 8.81 3.49 -6.90
CA ASN A 182 7.94 4.67 -7.05
C ASN A 182 6.53 4.52 -6.47
N SER A 183 6.19 3.36 -5.89
CA SER A 183 4.88 3.14 -5.25
C SER A 183 4.72 3.99 -3.98
N ASN A 184 3.62 4.74 -3.91
CA ASN A 184 3.13 5.42 -2.70
C ASN A 184 2.02 4.64 -1.98
N SER A 185 1.55 3.52 -2.55
CA SER A 185 0.63 2.59 -1.90
C SER A 185 1.38 1.42 -1.28
N LEU A 186 1.03 1.07 -0.03
CA LEU A 186 1.58 -0.12 0.63
C LEU A 186 1.25 -1.40 -0.15
N ILE A 187 0.04 -1.49 -0.71
CA ILE A 187 -0.40 -2.66 -1.48
C ILE A 187 0.48 -2.82 -2.71
N THR A 188 0.67 -1.76 -3.51
CA THR A 188 1.49 -1.85 -4.74
C THR A 188 2.94 -2.17 -4.42
N LYS A 189 3.50 -1.55 -3.37
CA LYS A 189 4.84 -1.85 -2.87
C LYS A 189 4.98 -3.33 -2.52
N MET A 190 4.02 -3.91 -1.80
CA MET A 190 4.06 -5.32 -1.43
C MET A 190 3.85 -6.27 -2.62
N VAL A 191 3.00 -5.91 -3.58
CA VAL A 191 2.84 -6.68 -4.83
C VAL A 191 4.15 -6.70 -5.62
N SER A 192 4.81 -5.55 -5.81
CA SER A 192 6.10 -5.48 -6.50
C SER A 192 7.23 -6.21 -5.78
N SER A 193 7.24 -6.18 -4.44
CA SER A 193 8.16 -6.98 -3.62
C SER A 193 7.93 -8.47 -3.85
N GLY A 194 6.68 -8.94 -3.82
CA GLY A 194 6.34 -10.33 -4.14
C GLY A 194 6.75 -10.74 -5.56
N ALA A 195 6.55 -9.87 -6.53
CA ALA A 195 6.94 -10.10 -7.92
C ALA A 195 8.46 -10.20 -8.12
N LEU A 196 9.25 -9.33 -7.47
CA LEU A 196 10.72 -9.43 -7.48
C LEU A 196 11.23 -10.68 -6.75
N LYS A 197 10.59 -11.05 -5.64
CA LYS A 197 10.88 -12.32 -4.98
C LYS A 197 10.67 -13.49 -5.93
N HIS A 198 9.53 -13.55 -6.62
CA HIS A 198 9.26 -14.63 -7.59
C HIS A 198 10.26 -14.62 -8.74
N HIS A 199 10.62 -13.43 -9.24
CA HIS A 199 11.66 -13.26 -10.25
C HIS A 199 12.98 -13.92 -9.80
N PHE A 200 13.48 -13.57 -8.61
CA PHE A 200 14.72 -14.13 -8.08
C PHE A 200 14.63 -15.62 -7.75
N GLN A 201 13.45 -16.13 -7.37
CA GLN A 201 13.26 -17.55 -7.14
C GLN A 201 13.26 -18.38 -8.43
N PHE A 202 12.71 -17.83 -9.51
CA PHE A 202 12.45 -18.60 -10.74
C PHE A 202 13.54 -18.43 -11.81
N ALA A 203 14.13 -17.23 -11.91
CA ALA A 203 15.15 -16.92 -12.91
C ALA A 203 16.40 -17.82 -12.86
N PRO A 204 16.92 -18.27 -11.69
CA PRO A 204 18.04 -19.21 -11.66
C PRO A 204 17.71 -20.54 -12.34
N ASP A 205 16.48 -21.03 -12.22
CA ASP A 205 16.08 -22.29 -12.83
C ASP A 205 15.84 -22.17 -14.33
N ILE A 206 15.39 -21.00 -14.80
CA ILE A 206 15.40 -20.63 -16.23
C ILE A 206 16.84 -20.66 -16.76
N ILE A 207 17.77 -19.95 -16.11
CA ILE A 207 19.17 -19.87 -16.56
C ILE A 207 19.83 -21.25 -16.58
N LYS A 208 19.51 -22.12 -15.61
CA LYS A 208 20.03 -23.50 -15.55
C LYS A 208 19.57 -24.39 -16.70
N GLN A 209 18.50 -24.04 -17.43
CA GLN A 209 18.10 -24.75 -18.66
C GLN A 209 19.15 -24.57 -19.78
N LEU A 210 19.90 -23.47 -19.75
CA LEU A 210 20.96 -23.22 -20.72
C LEU A 210 22.21 -24.08 -20.44
N PRO A 211 22.98 -24.41 -21.50
CA PRO A 211 24.33 -24.98 -21.38
C PRO A 211 25.20 -24.18 -20.40
N LYS A 212 26.04 -24.87 -19.63
CA LYS A 212 26.81 -24.27 -18.51
C LYS A 212 27.66 -23.08 -18.97
N GLU A 213 28.19 -23.16 -20.18
CA GLU A 213 29.05 -22.16 -20.81
C GLU A 213 28.30 -20.87 -21.16
N GLN A 214 26.98 -20.95 -21.34
CA GLN A 214 26.12 -19.85 -21.76
C GLN A 214 25.44 -19.13 -20.59
N ARG A 215 25.38 -19.76 -19.41
CA ARG A 215 24.69 -19.22 -18.23
C ARG A 215 25.16 -17.83 -17.81
N PRO A 216 26.47 -17.51 -17.79
CA PRO A 216 26.90 -16.18 -17.37
C PRO A 216 26.35 -15.05 -18.27
N ALA A 217 26.19 -15.31 -19.58
CA ALA A 217 25.64 -14.34 -20.52
C ALA A 217 24.12 -14.14 -20.36
N ALA A 218 23.42 -15.09 -19.75
CA ALA A 218 21.98 -14.99 -19.48
C ALA A 218 21.66 -14.18 -18.21
N VAL A 219 22.65 -13.88 -17.35
CA VAL A 219 22.44 -13.12 -16.11
C VAL A 219 22.23 -11.63 -16.44
N PRO A 220 21.11 -11.02 -16.01
CA PRO A 220 20.88 -9.59 -16.19
C PRO A 220 21.95 -8.73 -15.51
N ALA A 221 22.51 -7.75 -16.23
CA ALA A 221 23.55 -6.87 -15.69
C ALA A 221 23.06 -6.06 -14.48
N ALA A 222 21.78 -5.69 -14.46
CA ALA A 222 21.22 -4.90 -13.37
C ALA A 222 21.15 -5.66 -12.04
N TRP A 223 21.24 -6.99 -12.04
CA TRP A 223 21.34 -7.76 -10.81
C TRP A 223 22.65 -7.52 -10.07
N ALA A 224 23.71 -7.05 -10.74
CA ALA A 224 25.00 -6.79 -10.09
C ALA A 224 24.94 -5.62 -9.08
N SER A 225 23.96 -4.72 -9.23
CA SER A 225 23.78 -3.57 -8.35
C SER A 225 22.85 -3.90 -7.19
N ALA A 226 23.13 -3.34 -6.02
CA ALA A 226 22.22 -3.41 -4.88
C ALA A 226 20.90 -2.69 -5.18
N LEU A 227 19.81 -3.16 -4.57
CA LEU A 227 18.54 -2.43 -4.58
C LEU A 227 18.73 -1.05 -3.93
N SER A 228 18.09 -0.03 -4.50
CA SER A 228 18.21 1.34 -3.98
C SER A 228 17.57 1.50 -2.60
N ASP A 229 18.06 2.45 -1.81
CA ASP A 229 17.45 2.80 -0.52
C ASP A 229 15.96 3.15 -0.66
N LYS A 230 15.58 3.83 -1.75
CA LYS A 230 14.18 4.17 -2.04
C LYS A 230 13.33 2.91 -2.31
N ALA A 231 13.88 1.91 -2.98
CA ALA A 231 13.21 0.62 -3.20
C ALA A 231 12.98 -0.10 -1.86
N LEU A 232 13.95 -0.04 -0.95
CA LEU A 232 13.93 -0.72 0.35
C LEU A 232 13.26 0.11 1.47
N SER A 233 12.91 1.36 1.21
CA SER A 233 12.26 2.26 2.17
C SER A 233 10.73 2.24 2.05
N LEU A 234 10.07 2.44 3.19
CA LEU A 234 8.62 2.66 3.30
C LEU A 234 8.24 4.15 3.33
N GLU A 235 9.19 5.09 3.25
CA GLU A 235 8.93 6.52 3.42
C GLU A 235 7.85 7.07 2.48
N LEU A 236 7.96 6.78 1.17
CA LEU A 236 6.96 7.21 0.19
C LEU A 236 5.59 6.54 0.42
N VAL A 237 5.60 5.30 0.90
CA VAL A 237 4.37 4.58 1.29
C VAL A 237 3.72 5.26 2.50
N MET A 238 4.51 5.65 3.50
CA MET A 238 4.00 6.37 4.67
C MET A 238 3.38 7.71 4.30
N ALA A 239 3.96 8.42 3.33
CA ALA A 239 3.35 9.63 2.80
C ALA A 239 1.99 9.33 2.14
N GLY A 240 1.89 8.24 1.37
CA GLY A 240 0.60 7.79 0.81
C GLY A 240 -0.42 7.40 1.89
N GLU A 241 -0.02 6.65 2.92
CA GLU A 241 -0.87 6.24 4.05
C GLU A 241 -1.30 7.43 4.94
N TRP A 242 -0.45 8.45 5.04
CA TRP A 242 -0.77 9.74 5.64
C TRP A 242 -1.86 10.46 4.84
N HIS A 243 -1.70 10.53 3.51
CA HIS A 243 -2.68 11.14 2.61
C HIS A 243 -4.01 10.38 2.63
N TYR A 244 -3.97 9.06 2.44
CA TYR A 244 -5.14 8.19 2.48
C TYR A 244 -5.92 8.32 3.77
N GLY A 245 -5.24 8.20 4.92
CA GLY A 245 -5.90 8.37 6.22
C GLY A 245 -6.52 9.75 6.40
N SER A 246 -5.87 10.78 5.88
CA SER A 246 -6.40 12.16 5.90
C SER A 246 -7.66 12.29 5.05
N ASP A 247 -7.68 11.70 3.85
CA ASP A 247 -8.81 11.71 2.94
C ASP A 247 -10.00 10.90 3.49
N ILE A 248 -9.73 9.72 4.08
CA ILE A 248 -10.76 8.90 4.73
C ILE A 248 -11.44 9.65 5.85
N ILE A 249 -10.67 10.18 6.79
CA ILE A 249 -11.24 10.85 7.96
C ILE A 249 -12.00 12.09 7.51
N TYR A 250 -11.50 12.80 6.50
CA TYR A 250 -12.17 13.98 5.97
C TYR A 250 -13.49 13.66 5.26
N SER A 251 -13.50 12.70 4.33
CA SER A 251 -14.72 12.28 3.63
C SER A 251 -15.73 11.66 4.58
N ALA A 252 -15.32 10.70 5.41
CA ALA A 252 -16.19 10.03 6.36
C ALA A 252 -16.81 10.98 7.39
N TRP A 253 -16.16 12.10 7.72
CA TRP A 253 -16.69 13.10 8.66
C TRP A 253 -17.49 14.22 8.00
N LYS A 254 -17.16 14.57 6.75
CA LYS A 254 -17.89 15.59 5.97
C LYS A 254 -19.21 15.05 5.43
N ASP A 255 -19.22 13.79 5.00
CA ASP A 255 -20.32 13.14 4.30
C ASP A 255 -21.16 12.26 5.26
N ILE A 256 -21.25 12.63 6.54
CA ILE A 256 -22.32 12.13 7.43
C ILE A 256 -23.52 13.06 7.21
N PRO A 257 -24.43 12.81 6.24
CA PRO A 257 -25.68 13.53 6.20
C PRO A 257 -26.46 13.20 7.49
N PRO A 258 -27.06 14.19 8.16
CA PRO A 258 -27.90 13.91 9.31
C PRO A 258 -29.12 13.02 8.98
N SER A 259 -29.43 12.73 7.71
CA SER A 259 -30.72 12.16 7.32
C SER A 259 -30.73 10.95 6.36
N GLU A 260 -29.59 10.35 5.98
CA GLU A 260 -29.62 9.16 5.10
C GLU A 260 -29.52 7.82 5.83
N ALA A 261 -29.23 7.83 7.12
CA ALA A 261 -29.51 6.68 7.98
C ALA A 261 -30.99 6.74 8.40
N GLY A 262 -31.84 5.99 7.69
CA GLY A 262 -33.13 5.59 8.26
C GLY A 262 -32.88 5.00 9.65
N ASP A 263 -33.58 5.52 10.67
CA ASP A 263 -33.45 5.23 12.10
C ASP A 263 -32.27 5.85 12.88
N SER A 264 -31.56 6.87 12.38
CA SER A 264 -30.59 7.58 13.24
C SER A 264 -31.30 8.32 14.38
N SER A 265 -30.89 8.00 15.61
CA SER A 265 -31.49 8.60 16.81
C SER A 265 -31.12 10.08 16.90
N VAL A 266 -32.02 10.93 17.44
CA VAL A 266 -31.74 12.35 17.71
C VAL A 266 -30.45 12.53 18.54
N SER A 267 -30.14 11.56 19.41
CA SER A 267 -28.89 11.50 20.17
C SER A 267 -27.65 11.36 19.30
N GLU A 268 -27.68 10.56 18.23
CA GLU A 268 -26.55 10.42 17.30
C GLU A 268 -26.30 11.71 16.53
N MET A 269 -27.37 12.37 16.04
CA MET A 269 -27.25 13.66 15.37
C MET A 269 -26.63 14.72 16.28
N LEU A 270 -27.11 14.80 17.54
CA LEU A 270 -26.56 15.71 18.53
C LEU A 270 -25.10 15.40 18.87
N LEU A 271 -24.73 14.12 18.97
CA LEU A 271 -23.35 13.69 19.21
C LEU A 271 -22.41 14.12 18.08
N VAL A 272 -22.80 13.88 16.81
CA VAL A 272 -22.03 14.29 15.64
C VAL A 272 -21.90 15.82 15.59
N TRP A 273 -23.00 16.55 15.82
CA TRP A 273 -22.98 18.00 15.82
C TRP A 273 -22.10 18.60 16.93
N LEU A 274 -22.20 18.08 18.16
CA LEU A 274 -21.40 18.56 19.29
C LEU A 274 -19.91 18.19 19.19
N SER A 275 -19.59 17.07 18.54
CA SER A 275 -18.20 16.60 18.38
C SER A 275 -17.48 17.27 17.21
N ARG A 276 -18.19 17.70 16.17
CA ARG A 276 -17.61 18.34 14.98
C ARG A 276 -16.63 19.49 15.27
N PRO A 277 -16.92 20.47 16.14
CA PRO A 277 -15.97 21.53 16.46
C PRO A 277 -14.78 21.08 17.34
N LEU A 278 -14.82 19.86 17.88
CA LEU A 278 -13.74 19.26 18.66
C LEU A 278 -12.79 18.40 17.81
N TRP A 279 -13.04 18.32 16.50
CA TRP A 279 -12.14 17.73 15.54
C TRP A 279 -11.37 18.83 14.80
N LEU A 280 -10.05 18.77 14.88
CA LEU A 280 -9.12 19.68 14.24
C LEU A 280 -8.36 18.91 13.15
N PRO A 281 -8.80 18.98 11.87
CA PRO A 281 -8.25 18.19 10.78
C PRO A 281 -6.72 18.29 10.63
N GLU A 282 -6.16 19.49 10.63
CA GLU A 282 -4.72 19.67 10.44
C GLU A 282 -3.91 19.16 11.63
N ASP A 283 -4.39 19.40 12.84
CA ASP A 283 -3.80 18.84 14.06
C ASP A 283 -3.85 17.28 14.05
N THR A 284 -4.92 16.68 13.49
CA THR A 284 -4.99 15.21 13.31
C THR A 284 -3.96 14.73 12.29
N LYS A 285 -3.79 15.43 11.17
CA LYS A 285 -2.77 15.12 10.16
C LYS A 285 -1.36 15.19 10.72
N ASN A 286 -1.06 16.23 11.52
CA ASN A 286 0.21 16.41 12.19
C ASN A 286 0.53 15.25 13.12
N ILE A 287 -0.43 14.84 13.96
CA ILE A 287 -0.28 13.67 14.85
C ILE A 287 0.04 12.44 14.00
N ARG A 288 -0.75 12.17 12.96
CA ARG A 288 -0.56 10.99 12.10
C ARG A 288 0.81 10.98 11.42
N ALA A 289 1.26 12.12 10.89
CA ALA A 289 2.57 12.24 10.23
C ALA A 289 3.71 11.88 11.19
N THR A 290 3.71 12.47 12.40
CA THR A 290 4.70 12.16 13.44
C THR A 290 4.66 10.68 13.82
N GLN A 291 3.47 10.11 14.00
CA GLN A 291 3.34 8.69 14.34
C GLN A 291 3.92 7.76 13.28
N LEU A 292 3.66 8.04 11.99
CA LEU A 292 4.17 7.23 10.88
C LEU A 292 5.70 7.30 10.78
N LEU A 293 6.30 8.50 10.91
CA LEU A 293 7.76 8.64 10.88
C LEU A 293 8.45 7.95 12.05
N GLN A 294 7.88 8.04 13.25
CA GLN A 294 8.41 7.33 14.43
C GLN A 294 8.38 5.81 14.21
N LEU A 295 7.30 5.28 13.63
CA LEU A 295 7.21 3.86 13.28
C LEU A 295 8.26 3.43 12.25
N GLN A 296 8.72 4.34 11.39
CA GLN A 296 9.78 4.05 10.42
C GLN A 296 11.15 3.88 11.08
N GLN A 297 11.41 4.66 12.13
CA GLN A 297 12.70 4.72 12.79
C GLN A 297 12.89 3.60 13.82
N ASP A 298 11.92 2.69 13.95
CA ASP A 298 11.83 1.68 15.03
C ASP A 298 11.96 2.31 16.44
N GLU A 299 11.74 3.62 16.54
CA GLU A 299 11.63 4.31 17.81
C GLU A 299 10.27 3.95 18.39
N ALA A 300 10.28 3.00 19.33
CA ALA A 300 9.11 2.68 20.14
C ALA A 300 8.45 3.99 20.55
N HIS A 301 7.17 4.16 20.19
CA HIS A 301 6.35 5.32 20.52
C HIS A 301 6.65 5.77 21.95
N GLN A 302 7.55 6.74 22.10
CA GLN A 302 7.71 7.47 23.33
C GLN A 302 6.87 8.71 23.10
N PRO A 303 5.57 8.70 23.46
CA PRO A 303 4.81 9.93 23.43
C PRO A 303 5.61 10.92 24.27
N ALA A 304 6.17 11.95 23.62
CA ALA A 304 6.81 13.05 24.31
C ALA A 304 5.88 13.44 25.45
N SER A 305 6.34 13.29 26.70
CA SER A 305 5.52 13.20 27.91
C SER A 305 4.26 14.05 27.82
N ALA A 306 3.17 13.43 27.35
CA ALA A 306 2.01 14.19 26.96
C ALA A 306 1.40 14.72 28.25
N THR A 307 1.39 16.05 28.41
CA THR A 307 0.78 16.66 29.58
C THR A 307 -0.68 16.20 29.67
N TRP A 308 -1.21 16.02 30.89
CA TRP A 308 -2.56 15.48 31.10
C TRP A 308 -3.65 16.28 30.34
N TYR A 309 -3.41 17.58 30.11
CA TYR A 309 -4.31 18.48 29.40
C TYR A 309 -4.16 18.43 27.88
N SER A 310 -3.14 17.76 27.34
CA SER A 310 -2.95 17.63 25.89
C SER A 310 -4.18 16.99 25.22
N TRP A 311 -4.87 16.06 25.89
CA TRP A 311 -6.11 15.43 25.42
C TRP A 311 -7.29 16.38 25.24
N LEU A 312 -7.27 17.58 25.84
CA LEU A 312 -8.33 18.58 25.67
C LEU A 312 -8.30 19.22 24.27
N ARG A 313 -7.15 19.21 23.60
CA ARG A 313 -6.99 19.64 22.21
C ARG A 313 -7.14 18.45 21.27
N ASN A 314 -7.96 18.66 20.25
CA ASN A 314 -8.33 17.70 19.21
C ASN A 314 -8.74 16.32 19.75
N PRO A 315 -9.64 16.24 20.75
CA PRO A 315 -9.99 14.96 21.38
C PRO A 315 -10.57 13.96 20.36
N VAL A 316 -11.36 14.43 19.39
CA VAL A 316 -11.94 13.58 18.34
C VAL A 316 -10.87 13.07 17.39
N GLY A 317 -9.94 13.93 16.96
CA GLY A 317 -8.81 13.52 16.12
C GLY A 317 -7.91 12.49 16.79
N LYS A 318 -7.62 12.66 18.09
CA LYS A 318 -6.84 11.69 18.86
C LYS A 318 -7.56 10.36 19.03
N LEU A 319 -8.88 10.36 19.18
CA LEU A 319 -9.68 9.14 19.20
C LEU A 319 -9.55 8.37 17.88
N PHE A 320 -9.61 9.05 16.73
CA PHE A 320 -9.39 8.41 15.43
C PHE A 320 -7.99 7.79 15.30
N MET A 321 -6.97 8.44 15.84
CA MET A 321 -5.61 7.92 15.78
C MET A 321 -5.39 6.74 16.74
N ALA A 322 -6.12 6.67 17.85
CA ALA A 322 -6.01 5.58 18.82
C ALA A 322 -6.57 4.24 18.30
N THR A 323 -7.44 4.26 17.29
CA THR A 323 -8.18 3.06 16.84
C THR A 323 -7.55 2.30 15.66
N GLY A 324 -6.30 2.58 15.27
CA GLY A 324 -5.76 1.99 14.03
C GLY A 324 -4.24 1.97 13.86
N THR A 325 -3.47 1.48 14.84
CA THR A 325 -2.02 1.31 14.66
C THR A 325 -1.70 0.04 13.88
N VAL A 326 -1.26 0.18 12.64
CA VAL A 326 -0.68 -0.90 11.82
C VAL A 326 0.83 -0.95 12.08
N THR A 327 1.38 -2.15 12.27
CA THR A 327 2.82 -2.36 12.43
C THR A 327 3.50 -2.47 11.07
N TYR A 328 4.49 -1.61 10.80
CA TYR A 328 5.21 -1.58 9.52
C TYR A 328 6.48 -2.43 9.47
N THR A 329 6.95 -2.92 10.63
CA THR A 329 8.19 -3.70 10.76
C THR A 329 8.20 -4.94 9.87
N ASP A 330 7.09 -5.68 9.77
CA ASP A 330 7.00 -6.87 8.91
C ASP A 330 7.15 -6.53 7.43
N TYR A 331 6.60 -5.39 7.00
CA TYR A 331 6.73 -4.92 5.62
C TYR A 331 8.17 -4.48 5.32
N GLN A 332 8.81 -3.77 6.26
CA GLN A 332 10.21 -3.37 6.14
C GLN A 332 11.14 -4.59 6.04
N GLN A 333 10.93 -5.60 6.89
CA GLN A 333 11.70 -6.85 6.85
C GLN A 333 11.53 -7.60 5.52
N ARG A 334 10.33 -7.60 4.93
CA ARG A 334 10.09 -8.19 3.60
C ARG A 334 10.88 -7.47 2.52
N LEU A 335 10.96 -6.14 2.56
CA LEU A 335 11.77 -5.36 1.62
C LEU A 335 13.26 -5.69 1.77
N LEU A 336 13.79 -5.66 3.00
CA LEU A 336 15.20 -5.97 3.26
C LEU A 336 15.59 -7.39 2.83
N LYS A 337 14.67 -8.36 2.96
CA LYS A 337 14.88 -9.74 2.48
C LYS A 337 15.06 -9.84 0.96
N LEU A 338 14.56 -8.90 0.17
CA LEU A 338 14.75 -8.93 -1.29
C LEU A 338 16.23 -8.77 -1.68
N GLU A 339 16.96 -7.92 -0.96
CA GLU A 339 18.38 -7.71 -1.23
C GLU A 339 19.19 -8.97 -0.91
N GLN A 340 18.85 -9.67 0.19
CA GLN A 340 19.43 -10.98 0.49
C GLN A 340 19.14 -11.99 -0.64
N GLN A 341 17.90 -12.06 -1.11
CA GLN A 341 17.52 -12.97 -2.20
C GLN A 341 18.28 -12.69 -3.50
N ARG A 342 18.48 -11.42 -3.85
CA ARG A 342 19.31 -11.01 -5.00
C ARG A 342 20.75 -11.52 -4.84
N GLN A 343 21.35 -11.34 -3.67
CA GLN A 343 22.71 -11.79 -3.38
C GLN A 343 22.84 -13.31 -3.46
N ASP A 344 21.90 -14.05 -2.85
CA ASP A 344 21.86 -15.52 -2.87
C ASP A 344 21.78 -16.05 -4.31
N VAL A 345 20.98 -15.41 -5.19
CA VAL A 345 20.89 -15.78 -6.60
C VAL A 345 22.23 -15.64 -7.32
N LEU A 346 22.95 -14.53 -7.11
CA LEU A 346 24.25 -14.33 -7.75
C LEU A 346 25.28 -15.36 -7.27
N GLN A 347 25.29 -15.70 -5.99
CA GLN A 347 26.18 -16.73 -5.42
C GLN A 347 25.86 -18.12 -5.95
N ASN A 348 24.58 -18.43 -6.21
CA ASN A 348 24.15 -19.72 -6.73
C ASN A 348 24.39 -19.89 -8.25
N LEU A 349 24.66 -18.80 -8.97
CA LEU A 349 24.90 -18.78 -10.42
C LEU A 349 26.38 -18.61 -10.79
N SER A 350 27.22 -18.13 -9.86
CA SER A 350 28.69 -18.18 -9.95
C SER A 350 29.21 -19.59 -9.75
#